data_AF-A0A8N1S549-F1
#
_entry.id   AF-A0A8N1S549-F1
#
_cell.length_a   1.000
_cell.length_b   1.000
_cell.length_c   1.000
_cell.angle_alpha   90.00
_cell.angle_beta   90.00
_cell.angle_gamma   90.00
#
_symmetry.space_group_name_H-M   'P 1'
#
loop_
_entity.id
_entity.type
_entity.pdbx_description
1 polymer ?
#
loop_
_entity_poly.entity_id
_entity_poly.type
_entity_poly.pdbx_seq_one_letter_code
_entity_poly.pdbx_strand_id
1 'polypeptide(L)'
;MDFTGYHYYRINRILLISLGLWPYHTQRFSSFITMEYNTDLLLHVLSLLCFTMYYAIKYISGFINSNKMKELIEQIQYDWNSLKEEEELKIIRNRANIARSLTILLLTITSIVIFLFMLMFFSPNILDIVIPLNESRQPWQLPPAMKFFFDQHKYVYLLTIYFLLTLIIGTFTVIGIETFMIIFVQHICAMFQITR
;
A
#
# COMPACT_ATOMS: atom_id res chain seq x y z
N MET A 1 -23.53 -17.93 30.38
CA MET A 1 -24.69 -17.02 30.50
C MET A 1 -24.92 -16.44 29.11
N ASP A 2 -25.99 -16.87 28.44
CA ASP A 2 -26.34 -16.34 27.12
C ASP A 2 -26.89 -14.93 27.28
N PHE A 3 -26.05 -13.96 26.93
CA PHE A 3 -26.39 -12.55 26.96
C PHE A 3 -27.44 -12.28 25.86
N THR A 4 -28.67 -11.96 26.27
CA THR A 4 -29.83 -11.71 25.41
C THR A 4 -29.63 -10.58 24.39
N GLY A 5 -28.65 -9.68 24.63
CA GLY A 5 -28.26 -8.64 23.68
C GLY A 5 -27.32 -9.09 22.55
N TYR A 6 -26.88 -10.35 22.51
CA TYR A 6 -25.84 -10.83 21.57
C TYR A 6 -26.18 -10.56 20.09
N HIS A 7 -27.45 -10.63 19.72
CA HIS A 7 -27.89 -10.33 18.35
C HIS A 7 -27.59 -8.89 17.92
N TYR A 8 -27.78 -7.91 18.81
CA TYR A 8 -27.53 -6.49 18.52
C TYR A 8 -26.05 -6.18 18.32
N TYR A 9 -25.17 -6.87 19.04
CA TYR A 9 -23.73 -6.65 18.97
C TYR A 9 -23.03 -7.57 17.97
N ARG A 10 -23.76 -8.42 17.23
CA ARG A 10 -23.16 -9.40 16.30
C ARG A 10 -22.34 -8.72 15.20
N ILE A 11 -22.86 -7.64 14.61
CA ILE A 11 -22.16 -6.89 13.55
C ILE A 11 -20.95 -6.16 14.13
N ASN A 12 -21.12 -5.45 15.23
CA ASN A 12 -20.00 -4.78 15.93
C ASN A 12 -18.90 -5.77 16.32
N ARG A 13 -19.29 -6.97 16.76
CA ARG A 13 -18.35 -8.05 17.07
C ARG A 13 -17.63 -8.56 15.84
N ILE A 14 -18.31 -8.73 14.70
CA ILE A 14 -17.67 -9.10 13.43
C ILE A 14 -16.69 -8.02 12.97
N LEU A 15 -17.07 -6.74 13.08
CA LEU A 15 -16.20 -5.60 12.73
C LEU A 15 -14.96 -5.56 13.63
N LEU A 16 -15.14 -5.68 14.95
CA LEU A 16 -14.04 -5.72 15.89
C LEU A 16 -13.16 -6.98 15.71
N ILE A 17 -13.71 -8.13 15.31
CA ILE A 17 -12.93 -9.32 14.95
C ILE A 17 -12.12 -9.08 13.66
N SER A 18 -12.71 -8.42 12.66
CA SER A 18 -12.03 -8.11 11.39
C SER A 18 -10.87 -7.11 11.57
N LEU A 19 -11.01 -6.20 12.54
CA LEU A 19 -9.97 -5.27 12.97
C LEU A 19 -9.02 -5.87 14.03
N GLY A 20 -9.25 -7.10 14.47
CA GLY A 20 -8.46 -7.78 15.50
C GLY A 20 -8.57 -7.15 16.89
N LEU A 21 -9.61 -6.37 17.19
CA LEU A 21 -9.80 -5.61 18.43
C LEU A 21 -10.58 -6.38 19.53
N TRP A 22 -11.22 -7.52 19.24
CA TRP A 22 -12.08 -8.22 20.21
C TRP A 22 -12.11 -9.75 20.07
N PRO A 23 -12.04 -10.55 21.16
CA PRO A 23 -11.45 -10.24 22.47
C PRO A 23 -9.98 -10.67 22.49
N TYR A 24 -9.10 -9.74 22.83
CA TYR A 24 -7.74 -10.07 23.26
C TYR A 24 -7.85 -10.78 24.60
N HIS A 25 -7.65 -12.10 24.63
CA HIS A 25 -7.31 -12.76 25.87
C HIS A 25 -6.01 -12.10 26.37
N THR A 26 -6.10 -11.28 27.42
CA THR A 26 -5.07 -10.33 27.90
C THR A 26 -3.70 -10.98 28.12
N GLN A 27 -3.67 -12.29 28.34
CA GLN A 27 -2.46 -13.12 28.43
C GLN A 27 -1.62 -13.20 27.14
N ARG A 28 -2.21 -13.10 25.94
CA ARG A 28 -1.45 -13.23 24.67
C ARG A 28 -0.65 -11.98 24.33
N PHE A 29 -1.18 -10.79 24.65
CA PHE A 29 -0.47 -9.52 24.46
C PHE A 29 0.65 -9.35 25.49
N SER A 30 0.38 -9.73 26.76
CA SER A 30 1.44 -9.76 27.78
C SER A 30 2.49 -10.81 27.45
N SER A 31 2.13 -11.99 26.93
CA SER A 31 3.08 -12.98 26.44
C SER A 31 3.88 -12.49 25.23
N PHE A 32 3.33 -11.64 24.37
CA PHE A 32 4.10 -11.04 23.27
C PHE A 32 5.19 -10.08 23.79
N ILE A 33 4.93 -9.43 24.93
CA ILE A 33 5.89 -8.57 25.64
C ILE A 33 6.87 -9.40 26.51
N THR A 34 6.48 -10.60 26.96
CA THR A 34 7.27 -11.46 27.88
C THR A 34 7.90 -12.71 27.25
N MET A 35 7.54 -13.10 26.03
CA MET A 35 8.20 -14.18 25.31
C MET A 35 9.58 -13.72 24.87
N GLU A 36 10.56 -14.61 25.04
CA GLU A 36 11.98 -14.40 24.74
C GLU A 36 12.18 -13.55 23.47
N TYR A 37 12.80 -12.39 23.70
CA TYR A 37 12.95 -11.30 22.76
C TYR A 37 13.81 -11.73 21.57
N ASN A 38 13.19 -12.30 20.53
CA ASN A 38 13.87 -12.44 19.25
C ASN A 38 13.85 -11.06 18.57
N THR A 39 14.99 -10.37 18.63
CA THR A 39 15.19 -9.04 18.00
C THR A 39 14.71 -9.01 16.55
N ASP A 40 14.87 -10.11 15.83
CA ASP A 40 14.50 -10.23 14.42
C ASP A 40 12.98 -10.17 14.22
N LEU A 41 12.23 -10.82 15.11
CA LEU A 41 10.77 -10.79 15.08
C LEU A 41 10.25 -9.38 15.35
N LEU A 42 10.81 -8.70 16.35
CA LEU A 42 10.42 -7.33 16.68
C LEU A 42 10.71 -6.37 15.51
N LEU A 43 11.90 -6.49 14.89
CA LEU A 43 12.26 -5.68 13.72
C LEU A 43 11.31 -5.91 12.55
N HIS A 44 10.88 -7.15 12.29
CA HIS A 44 9.90 -7.46 11.25
C HIS A 44 8.52 -6.86 11.55
N VAL A 45 8.04 -6.93 12.80
CA VAL A 45 6.77 -6.32 13.22
C VAL A 45 6.83 -4.81 13.04
N LEU A 46 7.88 -4.17 13.54
CA LEU A 46 8.06 -2.72 13.43
C LEU A 46 8.15 -2.28 11.97
N SER A 47 8.90 -3.01 11.14
CA SER A 47 8.98 -2.73 9.70
C SER A 47 7.61 -2.77 9.05
N LEU A 48 6.82 -3.82 9.30
CA LEU A 48 5.46 -3.96 8.75
C LEU A 48 4.55 -2.82 9.21
N LEU A 49 4.60 -2.44 10.49
CA LEU A 49 3.84 -1.30 11.02
C LEU A 49 4.23 0.00 10.33
N CYS A 50 5.53 0.29 10.19
CA CYS A 50 6.00 1.47 9.47
C CYS A 50 5.49 1.52 8.02
N PHE A 51 5.55 0.40 7.30
CA PHE A 51 5.04 0.31 5.92
C PHE A 51 3.53 0.57 5.85
N THR A 52 2.73 -0.04 6.73
CA THR A 52 1.28 0.18 6.76
C THR A 52 0.90 1.62 7.14
N MET A 53 1.63 2.21 8.09
CA MET A 53 1.45 3.62 8.48
C MET A 53 1.78 4.56 7.32
N TYR A 54 2.84 4.30 6.56
CA TYR A 54 3.18 5.09 5.37
C TYR A 54 2.04 5.12 4.35
N TYR A 55 1.47 3.95 4.01
CA TYR A 55 0.33 3.86 3.09
C TYR A 55 -0.90 4.60 3.62
N ALA A 56 -1.22 4.42 4.91
CA ALA A 56 -2.35 5.09 5.54
C ALA A 56 -2.20 6.62 5.52
N ILE A 57 -1.02 7.13 5.88
CA ILE A 57 -0.72 8.58 5.87
C ILE A 57 -0.87 9.14 4.45
N LYS A 58 -0.31 8.45 3.44
CA LYS A 58 -0.42 8.90 2.04
C LYS A 58 -1.85 8.90 1.55
N TYR A 59 -2.62 7.85 1.82
CA TYR A 59 -4.04 7.78 1.46
C TYR A 59 -4.84 8.92 2.10
N ILE A 60 -4.70 9.12 3.42
CA ILE A 60 -5.40 10.18 4.15
C ILE A 60 -4.99 11.56 3.63
N SER A 61 -3.70 11.77 3.38
CA SER A 61 -3.19 13.04 2.83
C SER A 61 -3.77 13.32 1.45
N GLY A 62 -3.79 12.32 0.55
CA GLY A 62 -4.40 12.46 -0.77
C GLY A 62 -5.90 12.73 -0.68
N PHE A 63 -6.60 12.08 0.25
CA PHE A 63 -8.02 12.30 0.47
C PHE A 63 -8.32 13.72 0.97
N ILE A 64 -7.62 14.20 2.00
CA ILE A 64 -7.78 15.55 2.55
C ILE A 64 -7.45 16.62 1.50
N ASN A 65 -6.43 16.39 0.67
CA ASN A 65 -5.98 17.35 -0.33
C ASN A 65 -6.65 17.17 -1.70
N SER A 66 -7.64 16.29 -1.84
CA SER A 66 -8.29 15.98 -3.13
C SER A 66 -8.86 17.21 -3.83
N ASN A 67 -9.52 18.11 -3.10
CA ASN A 67 -10.03 19.37 -3.65
C ASN A 67 -8.90 20.26 -4.18
N LYS A 68 -7.80 20.39 -3.41
CA LYS A 68 -6.62 21.16 -3.85
C LYS A 68 -5.99 20.53 -5.09
N MET A 69 -5.86 19.21 -5.15
CA MET A 69 -5.35 18.52 -6.34
C MET A 69 -6.19 18.85 -7.58
N LYS A 70 -7.50 18.91 -7.44
CA LYS A 70 -8.40 19.31 -8.53
C LYS A 70 -8.16 20.76 -8.95
N GLU A 71 -8.08 21.69 -8.01
CA GLU A 71 -7.77 23.11 -8.29
C GLU A 71 -6.43 23.26 -9.03
N LEU A 72 -5.40 22.49 -8.64
CA LEU A 72 -4.11 22.50 -9.33
C LEU A 72 -4.20 22.00 -10.77
N ILE A 73 -5.03 20.99 -11.07
CA ILE A 73 -5.24 20.52 -12.45
C ILE A 73 -5.95 21.60 -13.27
N GLU A 74 -6.97 22.23 -12.72
CA GLU A 74 -7.68 23.33 -13.37
C GLU A 74 -6.74 24.50 -13.67
N GLN A 75 -5.84 24.82 -12.74
CA GLN A 75 -4.79 25.82 -12.94
C GLN A 75 -3.81 25.41 -14.05
N ILE A 76 -3.31 24.17 -14.05
CA ILE A 76 -2.45 23.66 -15.14
C ILE A 76 -3.15 23.83 -16.49
N GLN A 77 -4.43 23.46 -16.58
CA GLN A 77 -5.20 23.58 -17.81
C GLN A 77 -5.36 25.05 -18.25
N TYR A 78 -5.65 25.94 -17.30
CA TYR A 78 -5.75 27.37 -17.57
C TYR A 78 -4.42 27.93 -18.10
N ASP A 79 -3.31 27.62 -17.43
CA ASP A 79 -1.98 28.08 -17.82
C ASP A 79 -1.65 27.63 -19.25
N TRP A 80 -1.89 26.35 -19.56
CA TRP A 80 -1.69 25.80 -20.91
C TRP A 80 -2.49 26.52 -22.00
N ASN A 81 -3.72 26.94 -21.70
CA ASN A 81 -4.57 27.66 -22.66
C ASN A 81 -4.19 29.14 -22.78
N SER A 82 -3.51 29.70 -21.78
CA SER A 82 -3.09 31.10 -21.77
C SER A 82 -1.84 31.37 -22.61
N LEU A 83 -0.95 30.37 -22.73
CA LEU A 83 0.29 30.45 -23.50
C LEU A 83 0.01 30.53 -25.01
N LYS A 84 0.60 31.52 -25.67
CA LYS A 84 0.41 31.75 -27.12
C LYS A 84 1.70 31.67 -27.91
N GLU A 85 2.84 31.95 -27.28
CA GLU A 85 4.11 31.98 -27.96
C GLU A 85 4.65 30.56 -28.17
N GLU A 86 5.24 30.31 -29.34
CA GLU A 86 5.72 28.97 -29.70
C GLU A 86 6.89 28.50 -28.82
N GLU A 87 7.77 29.43 -28.41
CA GLU A 87 8.88 29.14 -27.50
C GLU A 87 8.40 28.74 -26.09
N GLU A 88 7.38 29.41 -25.56
CA GLU A 88 6.75 29.06 -24.27
C GLU A 88 6.12 27.67 -24.33
N LEU A 89 5.38 27.39 -25.41
CA LEU A 89 4.76 26.09 -25.65
C LEU A 89 5.81 24.97 -25.78
N LYS A 90 6.98 25.27 -26.33
CA LYS A 90 8.10 24.31 -26.42
C LYS A 90 8.67 23.99 -25.05
N ILE A 91 8.84 24.98 -24.17
CA ILE A 91 9.33 24.81 -22.79
C ILE A 91 8.37 23.92 -21.99
N ILE A 92 7.07 24.26 -21.97
CA ILE A 92 6.08 23.53 -21.17
C ILE A 92 5.91 22.08 -21.66
N ARG A 93 5.92 21.86 -22.99
CA ARG A 93 5.88 20.50 -23.58
C ARG A 93 7.10 19.69 -23.19
N ASN A 94 8.29 20.28 -23.21
CA ASN A 94 9.51 19.56 -22.82
C ASN A 94 9.45 19.11 -21.36
N ARG A 95 9.05 20.00 -20.44
CA ARG A 95 8.89 19.68 -19.02
C ARG A 95 7.78 18.64 -18.77
N ALA A 96 6.66 18.76 -19.47
CA ALA A 96 5.58 17.78 -19.41
C ALA A 96 6.01 16.40 -19.94
N ASN A 97 6.83 16.35 -21.00
CA ASN A 97 7.40 15.10 -21.50
C ASN A 97 8.37 14.45 -20.51
N ILE A 98 9.17 15.25 -19.79
CA ILE A 98 10.01 14.75 -18.69
C ILE A 98 9.13 14.14 -17.58
N ALA A 99 8.10 14.87 -17.14
CA ALA A 99 7.16 14.37 -16.13
C ALA A 99 6.47 13.06 -16.55
N ARG A 100 6.03 12.99 -17.82
CA ARG A 100 5.43 11.79 -18.41
C ARG A 100 6.40 10.61 -18.44
N SER A 101 7.65 10.86 -18.84
CA SER A 101 8.67 9.81 -18.90
C SER A 101 9.01 9.27 -17.52
N LEU A 102 9.12 10.15 -16.51
CA LEU A 102 9.30 9.76 -15.11
C LEU A 102 8.11 8.96 -14.58
N THR A 103 6.88 9.35 -14.94
CA THR A 103 5.66 8.63 -14.55
C THR A 103 5.63 7.22 -15.15
N ILE A 104 5.97 7.07 -16.43
CA ILE A 104 6.07 5.75 -17.10
C ILE A 104 7.16 4.92 -16.43
N LEU A 105 8.33 5.50 -16.18
CA LEU A 105 9.44 4.82 -15.51
C LEU A 105 9.01 4.28 -14.13
N LEU A 106 8.39 5.12 -13.30
CA LEU A 106 7.89 4.71 -11.98
C LEU A 106 6.86 3.57 -12.09
N LEU A 107 5.89 3.69 -12.99
CA LEU A 107 4.88 2.64 -13.21
C LEU A 107 5.50 1.33 -13.66
N THR A 108 6.48 1.36 -14.58
CA THR A 108 7.17 0.15 -15.06
C THR A 108 7.98 -0.51 -13.94
N ILE A 109 8.74 0.26 -13.16
CA ILE A 109 9.52 -0.25 -12.02
C ILE A 109 8.58 -0.89 -11.01
N THR A 110 7.50 -0.21 -10.61
CA THR A 110 6.58 -0.78 -9.62
C THR A 110 5.87 -2.03 -10.16
N SER A 111 5.50 -2.06 -11.44
CA SER A 111 4.89 -3.24 -12.05
C SER A 111 5.84 -4.45 -12.01
N ILE A 112 7.13 -4.24 -12.30
CA ILE A 112 8.15 -5.30 -12.19
C ILE A 112 8.29 -5.77 -10.74
N VAL A 113 8.35 -4.85 -9.77
CA VAL A 113 8.45 -5.19 -8.35
C VAL A 113 7.25 -6.00 -7.86
N ILE A 114 6.03 -5.58 -8.22
CA ILE A 114 4.79 -6.32 -7.88
C ILE A 114 4.83 -7.72 -8.51
N PHE A 115 5.23 -7.82 -9.79
CA PHE A 115 5.32 -9.10 -10.48
C PHE A 115 6.32 -10.06 -9.81
N LEU A 116 7.53 -9.58 -9.50
CA LEU A 116 8.55 -10.36 -8.79
C LEU A 116 8.07 -10.77 -7.38
N PHE A 117 7.40 -9.88 -6.67
CA PHE A 117 6.82 -10.18 -5.37
C PHE A 117 5.77 -11.29 -5.46
N MET A 118 4.87 -11.23 -6.46
CA MET A 118 3.86 -12.27 -6.68
C MET A 118 4.52 -13.62 -7.07
N LEU A 119 5.54 -13.61 -7.92
CA LEU A 119 6.30 -14.83 -8.23
C LEU A 119 6.92 -15.44 -6.98
N MET A 120 7.60 -14.64 -6.16
CA MET A 120 8.17 -15.10 -4.89
C MET A 120 7.08 -15.69 -3.97
N PHE A 121 5.93 -15.02 -3.87
CA PHE A 121 4.80 -15.41 -3.05
C PHE A 121 4.21 -16.78 -3.43
N PHE A 122 3.98 -17.01 -4.73
CA PHE A 122 3.34 -18.24 -5.23
C PHE A 122 4.33 -19.36 -5.58
N SER A 123 5.62 -19.06 -5.67
CA SER A 123 6.66 -20.03 -6.01
C SER A 123 6.62 -21.35 -5.23
N PRO A 124 6.48 -21.40 -3.89
CA PRO A 124 6.47 -22.68 -3.17
C PRO A 124 5.30 -23.57 -3.60
N ASN A 125 4.11 -23.01 -3.77
CA ASN A 125 2.92 -23.76 -4.17
C ASN A 125 3.04 -24.30 -5.62
N ILE A 126 3.59 -23.51 -6.54
CA ILE A 126 3.82 -23.96 -7.93
C ILE A 126 4.87 -25.07 -7.96
N LEU A 127 5.95 -24.90 -7.19
CA LEU A 127 7.05 -25.86 -7.13
C LEU A 127 6.64 -27.19 -6.50
N ASP A 128 5.70 -27.20 -5.55
CA ASP A 128 5.14 -28.45 -4.99
C ASP A 128 4.28 -29.21 -5.98
N ILE A 129 3.60 -28.52 -6.92
CA ILE A 129 2.82 -29.16 -7.99
C ILE A 129 3.74 -29.73 -9.08
N VAL A 130 4.76 -28.97 -9.50
CA VAL A 130 5.62 -29.32 -10.64
C VAL A 130 6.74 -30.29 -10.24
N ILE A 131 7.33 -30.11 -9.05
CA ILE A 131 8.44 -30.92 -8.53
C ILE A 131 8.15 -31.25 -7.06
N PRO A 132 7.23 -32.20 -6.80
CA PRO A 132 6.91 -32.63 -5.44
C PRO A 132 8.14 -33.27 -4.80
N LEU A 133 8.61 -32.72 -3.68
CA LEU A 133 9.63 -33.35 -2.85
C LEU A 133 8.98 -34.32 -1.85
N ASN A 134 9.75 -35.32 -1.42
CA ASN A 134 9.31 -36.27 -0.38
C ASN A 134 9.11 -35.58 0.99
N GLU A 135 9.67 -34.38 1.18
CA GLU A 135 9.33 -33.44 2.25
C GLU A 135 8.57 -32.25 1.64
N SER A 136 7.46 -31.82 2.26
CA SER A 136 6.70 -30.65 1.76
C SER A 136 7.55 -29.39 1.90
N ARG A 137 7.70 -28.59 0.82
CA ARG A 137 8.29 -27.26 0.94
C ARG A 137 7.42 -26.45 1.89
N GLN A 138 8.03 -25.66 2.79
CA GLN A 138 7.23 -24.80 3.65
C GLN A 138 6.44 -23.83 2.76
N PRO A 139 5.09 -23.83 2.80
CA PRO A 139 4.30 -22.84 2.08
C PRO A 139 4.72 -21.44 2.54
N TRP A 140 4.49 -20.43 1.72
CA TRP A 140 4.68 -19.05 2.18
C TRP A 140 3.89 -18.84 3.47
N GLN A 141 4.60 -18.51 4.56
CA GLN A 141 3.99 -18.28 5.86
C GLN A 141 3.85 -16.77 6.04
N LEU A 142 2.67 -16.34 6.50
CA LEU A 142 2.48 -14.97 6.98
C LEU A 142 3.60 -14.62 7.96
N PRO A 143 4.02 -13.33 8.04
CA PRO A 143 5.05 -12.88 8.96
C PRO A 143 4.83 -13.49 10.35
N PRO A 144 5.89 -13.95 11.04
CA PRO A 144 5.74 -14.65 12.31
C PRO A 144 4.92 -13.87 13.34
N ALA A 145 4.92 -12.53 13.23
CA ALA A 145 4.02 -11.60 13.90
C ALA A 145 2.52 -11.99 13.83
N MET A 146 2.00 -12.30 12.63
CA MET A 146 0.58 -12.65 12.44
C MET A 146 0.23 -14.04 12.99
N LYS A 147 1.21 -14.94 13.15
CA LYS A 147 0.99 -16.29 13.69
C LYS A 147 0.49 -16.28 15.14
N PHE A 148 0.80 -15.21 15.88
CA PHE A 148 0.37 -15.04 17.28
C PHE A 148 -1.07 -14.55 17.43
N PHE A 149 -1.61 -13.83 16.44
CA PHE A 149 -2.89 -13.13 16.57
C PHE A 149 -4.08 -13.96 16.07
N PHE A 150 -3.89 -14.88 15.10
CA PHE A 150 -4.99 -15.61 14.46
C PHE A 150 -4.77 -17.13 14.46
N ASP A 151 -5.85 -17.87 14.67
CA ASP A 151 -5.86 -19.33 14.59
C ASP A 151 -5.62 -19.77 13.12
N GLN A 152 -4.42 -20.25 12.85
CA GLN A 152 -3.86 -20.32 11.49
C GLN A 152 -4.63 -21.27 10.55
N HIS A 153 -5.19 -22.35 11.08
CA HIS A 153 -5.75 -23.40 10.22
C HIS A 153 -7.05 -23.00 9.51
N LYS A 154 -7.78 -21.98 9.99
CA LYS A 154 -9.11 -21.61 9.44
C LYS A 154 -9.12 -20.36 8.56
N TYR A 155 -8.19 -19.42 8.77
CA TYR A 155 -8.27 -18.07 8.16
C TYR A 155 -7.06 -17.65 7.31
N VAL A 156 -6.02 -18.48 7.18
CA VAL A 156 -4.77 -18.11 6.49
C VAL A 156 -4.99 -17.65 5.04
N TYR A 157 -5.82 -18.34 4.25
CA TYR A 157 -6.08 -17.95 2.86
C TYR A 157 -6.82 -16.61 2.74
N LEU A 158 -7.84 -16.40 3.58
CA LEU A 158 -8.62 -15.15 3.57
C LEU A 158 -7.76 -13.96 4.01
N LEU A 159 -6.95 -14.15 5.05
CA LEU A 159 -6.03 -13.11 5.56
C LEU A 159 -4.92 -12.80 4.54
N THR A 160 -4.43 -13.82 3.84
CA THR A 160 -3.45 -13.67 2.76
C THR A 160 -4.01 -12.84 1.59
N ILE A 161 -5.23 -13.15 1.13
CA ILE A 161 -5.87 -12.39 0.05
C ILE A 161 -6.10 -10.94 0.49
N TYR A 162 -6.59 -10.72 1.70
CA TYR A 162 -6.78 -9.37 2.26
C TYR A 162 -5.46 -8.58 2.29
N PHE A 163 -4.37 -9.22 2.71
CA PHE A 163 -3.04 -8.60 2.75
C PHE A 163 -2.55 -8.21 1.34
N LEU A 164 -2.67 -9.12 0.36
CA LEU A 164 -2.31 -8.84 -1.03
C LEU A 164 -3.12 -7.68 -1.62
N LEU A 165 -4.44 -7.66 -1.41
CA LEU A 165 -5.31 -6.58 -1.87
C LEU A 165 -4.94 -5.24 -1.24
N THR A 166 -4.70 -5.22 0.07
CA THR A 166 -4.29 -4.00 0.80
C THR A 166 -2.98 -3.46 0.26
N LEU A 167 -2.00 -4.34 0.00
CA LEU A 167 -0.71 -3.97 -0.56
C LEU A 167 -0.87 -3.37 -1.96
N ILE A 168 -1.61 -4.04 -2.85
CA ILE A 168 -1.86 -3.56 -4.22
C ILE A 168 -2.52 -2.18 -4.21
N ILE A 169 -3.62 -2.02 -3.47
CA ILE A 169 -4.37 -0.75 -3.39
C ILE A 169 -3.50 0.37 -2.81
N GLY A 170 -2.75 0.08 -1.73
CA GLY A 170 -1.85 1.03 -1.10
C GLY A 170 -0.76 1.51 -2.05
N THR A 171 -0.11 0.58 -2.77
CA THR A 171 0.93 0.90 -3.75
C THR A 171 0.40 1.77 -4.89
N PHE A 172 -0.75 1.44 -5.49
CA PHE A 172 -1.33 2.25 -6.56
C PHE A 172 -1.72 3.66 -6.10
N THR A 173 -2.23 3.79 -4.88
CA THR A 173 -2.57 5.10 -4.30
C THR A 173 -1.32 5.97 -4.15
N VAL A 174 -0.24 5.42 -3.61
CA VAL A 174 1.02 6.15 -3.43
C VAL A 174 1.58 6.60 -4.77
N ILE A 175 1.64 5.71 -5.76
CA ILE A 175 2.14 6.06 -7.10
C ILE A 175 1.29 7.18 -7.71
N GLY A 176 -0.04 7.12 -7.59
CA GLY A 176 -0.93 8.16 -8.08
C GLY A 176 -0.59 9.54 -7.49
N ILE A 177 -0.36 9.59 -6.17
CA ILE A 177 0.01 10.84 -5.47
C ILE A 177 1.40 11.32 -5.90
N GLU A 178 2.41 10.44 -5.92
CA GLU A 178 3.79 10.82 -6.28
C GLU A 178 3.89 11.31 -7.73
N THR A 179 3.24 10.63 -8.67
CA THR A 179 3.24 11.01 -10.09
C THR A 179 2.51 12.33 -10.32
N PHE A 180 1.42 12.58 -9.60
CA PHE A 180 0.76 13.88 -9.59
C PHE A 180 1.70 15.01 -9.13
N MET A 181 2.41 14.81 -8.03
CA MET A 181 3.37 15.79 -7.52
C MET A 181 4.51 16.06 -8.51
N ILE A 182 5.01 15.04 -9.21
CA ILE A 182 6.03 15.20 -10.26
C ILE A 182 5.52 16.09 -11.40
N ILE A 183 4.30 15.85 -11.89
CA ILE A 183 3.68 16.67 -12.94
C ILE A 183 3.56 18.12 -12.48
N PHE A 184 3.06 18.33 -11.26
CA PHE A 184 2.89 19.66 -10.70
C PHE A 184 4.21 20.42 -10.54
N VAL A 185 5.24 19.77 -10.00
CA VAL A 185 6.58 20.37 -9.86
C VAL A 185 7.17 20.73 -11.23
N GLN A 186 7.08 19.84 -12.22
CA GLN A 186 7.58 20.13 -13.57
C GLN A 186 6.80 21.27 -14.23
N HIS A 187 5.48 21.38 -13.99
CA HIS A 187 4.66 22.49 -14.46
C HIS A 187 5.11 23.82 -13.83
N ILE A 188 5.28 23.88 -12.51
CA ILE A 188 5.80 25.07 -11.83
C ILE A 188 7.17 25.48 -12.39
N CYS A 189 8.08 24.52 -12.55
CA CYS A 189 9.40 24.79 -13.14
C CYS A 189 9.30 25.33 -14.57
N ALA A 190 8.34 24.87 -15.37
CA ALA A 190 8.08 25.40 -16.70
C ALA A 190 7.61 26.86 -16.64
N MET A 191 6.63 27.16 -15.78
CA MET A 191 6.08 28.50 -15.62
C MET A 191 7.16 29.51 -15.19
N PHE A 192 8.01 29.15 -14.22
CA PHE A 192 9.13 30.01 -13.82
C PHE A 192 10.14 30.26 -14.95
N GLN A 193 10.35 29.27 -15.81
CA GLN A 193 11.27 29.40 -16.93
C GLN A 193 10.69 30.26 -18.06
N ILE A 194 9.37 30.28 -18.24
CA ILE A 194 8.68 31.13 -19.21
C ILE A 194 8.70 32.60 -18.76
N THR A 195 8.50 32.86 -17.47
CA THR A 195 8.46 34.24 -16.93
C THR A 195 9.82 34.94 -16.85
N ARG A 196 10.92 34.25 -17.11
CA ARG A 196 12.29 34.76 -16.97
C ARG A 196 12.87 35.19 -18.32
#